data_AF-A0A127T4U3-F1
#
_entry.id   AF-A0A127T4U3-F1
#
_cell.length_a   1.000
_cell.length_b   1.000
_cell.length_c   1.000
_cell.angle_alpha   90.00
_cell.angle_beta   90.00
_cell.angle_gamma   90.00
#
_symmetry.space_group_name_H-M   'P 1'
#
loop_
_entity.id
_entity.type
_entity.pdbx_description
1 polymer ?
#
loop_
_entity_poly.entity_id
_entity_poly.type
_entity_poly.pdbx_seq_one_letter_code
_entity_poly.pdbx_strand_id
1 'polypeptide(L)'
;MGAKKMKTTCLNDAYQQSHYTILGAGGDLDEWVAGYNKLLTEQGIGTPTCWSQTTGENLNNYAATHGEVTDLFQDDLTVLTFPLDGLHVGKLAMFKLTMEDRWFDDVTDNMTATITPDEDTA
;
A
#
# COMPACT_ATOMS: atom_id res chain seq x y z
N MET A 1 -15.20 -22.90 10.81
CA MET A 1 -14.10 -21.98 11.19
C MET A 1 -14.53 -20.59 10.78
N GLY A 2 -14.55 -19.61 11.69
CA GLY A 2 -14.86 -18.23 11.33
C GLY A 2 -13.68 -17.62 10.60
N ALA A 3 -13.90 -17.02 9.43
CA ALA A 3 -12.86 -16.27 8.71
C ALA A 3 -12.31 -15.19 9.66
N LYS A 4 -10.99 -15.18 9.88
CA LYS A 4 -10.36 -14.14 10.68
C LYS A 4 -10.36 -12.88 9.83
N LYS A 5 -11.27 -11.95 10.15
CA LYS A 5 -11.36 -10.69 9.40
C LYS A 5 -10.02 -9.95 9.50
N MET A 6 -9.43 -9.63 8.35
CA MET A 6 -8.19 -8.86 8.29
C MET A 6 -8.40 -7.48 8.91
N LYS A 7 -7.35 -6.94 9.52
CA LYS A 7 -7.42 -5.59 10.10
C LYS A 7 -7.64 -4.55 8.99
N THR A 8 -8.31 -3.46 9.32
CA THR A 8 -8.42 -2.31 8.41
C THR A 8 -7.14 -1.48 8.51
N THR A 9 -6.62 -1.05 7.37
CA THR A 9 -5.43 -0.19 7.31
C THR A 9 -5.72 1.18 7.94
N CYS A 10 -4.86 1.63 8.85
CA CYS A 10 -4.79 3.03 9.24
C CYS A 10 -4.04 3.80 8.14
N LEU A 11 -4.76 4.54 7.30
CA LEU A 11 -4.20 5.15 6.09
C LEU A 11 -3.15 6.21 6.41
N ASN A 12 -3.36 6.99 7.49
CA ASN A 12 -2.39 7.97 7.94
C ASN A 12 -1.08 7.31 8.40
N ASP A 13 -1.15 6.24 9.20
CA ASP A 13 0.04 5.53 9.65
C ASP A 13 0.74 4.86 8.45
N ALA A 14 -0.03 4.28 7.54
CA ALA A 14 0.50 3.65 6.34
C ALA A 14 1.26 4.63 5.45
N TYR A 15 0.74 5.85 5.29
CA TYR A 15 1.40 6.93 4.56
C TYR A 15 2.65 7.43 5.27
N GLN A 16 2.56 7.79 6.56
CA GLN A 16 3.68 8.36 7.32
C GLN A 16 4.84 7.38 7.53
N GLN A 17 4.57 6.07 7.48
CA GLN A 17 5.58 5.02 7.67
C GLN A 17 5.90 4.25 6.37
N SER A 18 5.42 4.72 5.22
CA SER A 18 5.65 4.12 3.90
C SER A 18 5.39 2.60 3.89
N HIS A 19 4.22 2.17 4.36
CA HIS A 19 3.84 0.76 4.36
C HIS A 19 4.05 0.12 2.98
N TYR A 20 4.44 -1.16 2.98
CA TYR A 20 4.47 -1.93 1.74
C TYR A 20 3.04 -2.18 1.28
N THR A 21 2.76 -2.00 -0.01
CA THR A 21 1.41 -2.08 -0.57
C THR A 21 1.35 -3.06 -1.73
N ILE A 22 0.37 -3.98 -1.69
CA ILE A 22 0.02 -4.90 -2.76
C ILE A 22 -1.34 -4.49 -3.31
N LEU A 23 -1.39 -4.03 -4.55
CA LEU A 23 -2.60 -3.57 -5.21
C LEU A 23 -3.28 -4.73 -5.95
N GLY A 24 -4.60 -4.85 -5.83
CA GLY A 24 -5.38 -5.84 -6.61
C GLY A 24 -5.30 -7.27 -6.08
N ALA A 25 -5.17 -7.44 -4.76
CA ALA A 25 -5.21 -8.75 -4.12
C ALA A 25 -6.63 -9.36 -4.21
N GLY A 26 -6.91 -10.08 -5.29
CA GLY A 26 -8.20 -10.75 -5.53
C GLY A 26 -8.23 -12.19 -4.99
N GLY A 27 -9.43 -12.77 -4.84
CA GLY A 27 -9.57 -14.15 -4.37
C GLY A 27 -9.40 -14.29 -2.86
N ASP A 28 -8.69 -15.33 -2.40
CA ASP A 28 -8.49 -15.59 -0.98
C ASP A 28 -7.29 -14.79 -0.43
N LEU A 29 -7.57 -13.82 0.44
CA LEU A 29 -6.55 -12.95 1.02
C LEU A 29 -5.61 -13.70 1.96
N ASP A 30 -6.03 -14.83 2.55
CA ASP A 30 -5.14 -15.64 3.38
C ASP A 30 -4.07 -16.32 2.51
N GLU A 31 -4.37 -16.67 1.25
CA GLU A 31 -3.39 -17.20 0.31
C GLU A 31 -2.35 -16.13 -0.09
N TRP A 32 -2.78 -14.89 -0.31
CA TRP A 32 -1.88 -13.76 -0.56
C TRP A 32 -0.93 -13.52 0.61
N VAL A 33 -1.48 -13.42 1.83
CA VAL A 33 -0.69 -13.21 3.05
C VAL A 33 0.29 -14.36 3.27
N ALA A 34 -0.15 -15.61 3.11
CA ALA A 34 0.73 -16.78 3.25
C ALA A 34 1.83 -16.80 2.18
N GLY A 35 1.48 -16.49 0.92
CA GLY A 35 2.41 -16.43 -0.21
C GLY A 35 3.49 -15.37 -0.01
N TYR A 36 3.11 -14.13 0.32
CA TYR A 36 4.08 -13.06 0.58
C TYR A 36 4.95 -13.35 1.80
N ASN A 37 4.39 -13.85 2.91
CA ASN A 37 5.19 -14.22 4.07
C ASN A 37 6.26 -15.27 3.72
N LYS A 38 5.90 -16.26 2.89
CA LYS A 38 6.85 -17.26 2.40
C LYS A 38 7.95 -16.62 1.56
N LEU A 39 7.59 -15.82 0.55
CA LEU A 39 8.55 -15.16 -0.35
C LEU A 39 9.51 -14.23 0.40
N LEU A 40 8.99 -13.41 1.32
CA LEU A 40 9.80 -12.52 2.16
C LEU A 40 10.78 -13.30 3.05
N THR A 41 10.33 -14.42 3.60
CA THR A 41 11.18 -15.30 4.42
C THR A 41 12.27 -15.97 3.58
N GLU A 42 11.94 -16.49 2.40
CA GLU A 42 12.90 -17.14 1.50
C GLU A 42 13.99 -16.19 1.00
N GLN A 43 13.68 -14.89 0.87
CA GLN A 43 14.68 -13.86 0.54
C GLN A 43 15.44 -13.31 1.75
N GLY A 44 15.10 -13.78 2.96
CA GLY A 44 15.70 -13.31 4.21
C GLY A 44 15.45 -11.82 4.46
N ILE A 45 14.23 -11.35 4.14
CA ILE A 45 13.75 -9.99 4.41
C ILE A 45 13.17 -9.90 5.83
N GLY A 46 12.47 -10.94 6.28
CA GLY A 46 11.80 -10.99 7.57
C GLY A 46 10.31 -11.30 7.43
N THR A 47 9.58 -11.17 8.53
CA THR A 47 8.14 -11.41 8.57
C THR A 47 7.43 -10.15 9.07
N PRO A 48 6.44 -9.62 8.31
CA PRO A 48 5.66 -8.48 8.76
C PRO A 48 4.97 -8.73 10.10
N THR A 49 4.94 -7.71 10.96
CA THR A 49 4.35 -7.81 12.31
C THR A 49 2.83 -7.94 12.27
N CYS A 50 2.20 -7.40 11.23
CA CYS A 50 0.78 -7.55 10.95
C CYS A 50 0.48 -7.30 9.47
N TRP A 51 -0.71 -7.72 9.07
CA TRP A 51 -1.30 -7.45 7.76
C TRP A 51 -2.62 -6.72 7.96
N SER A 52 -2.85 -5.72 7.12
CA SER A 52 -4.09 -4.94 7.08
C SER A 52 -4.54 -4.75 5.63
N GLN A 53 -5.82 -4.46 5.44
CA GLN A 53 -6.39 -4.22 4.12
C GLN A 53 -7.14 -2.89 4.05
N THR A 54 -7.20 -2.34 2.84
CA THR A 54 -8.06 -1.22 2.46
C THR A 54 -8.65 -1.47 1.07
N THR A 55 -9.47 -0.53 0.60
CA THR A 55 -10.09 -0.54 -0.73
C THR A 55 -9.56 0.62 -1.59
N GLY A 56 -9.78 0.55 -2.91
CA GLY A 56 -9.50 1.65 -3.81
C GLY A 56 -10.29 2.91 -3.45
N GLU A 57 -11.56 2.78 -3.07
CA GLU A 57 -12.38 3.92 -2.59
C GLU A 57 -11.71 4.65 -1.43
N ASN A 58 -11.22 3.90 -0.44
CA ASN A 58 -10.54 4.47 0.72
C ASN A 58 -9.20 5.15 0.35
N LEU A 59 -8.45 4.58 -0.60
CA LEU A 59 -7.24 5.22 -1.12
C LEU A 59 -7.56 6.51 -1.86
N ASN A 60 -8.56 6.49 -2.75
CA ASN A 60 -9.02 7.67 -3.49
C ASN A 60 -9.42 8.80 -2.53
N ASN A 61 -10.22 8.48 -1.50
CA ASN A 61 -10.65 9.43 -0.48
C ASN A 61 -9.48 9.99 0.34
N TYR A 62 -8.47 9.17 0.64
CA TYR A 62 -7.29 9.61 1.37
C TYR A 62 -6.34 10.46 0.50
N ALA A 63 -6.14 10.09 -0.77
CA ALA A 63 -5.38 10.88 -1.73
C ALA A 63 -5.98 12.29 -1.92
N ALA A 64 -7.31 12.40 -1.89
CA ALA A 64 -8.01 13.70 -1.96
C ALA A 64 -7.69 14.64 -0.79
N THR A 65 -7.14 14.13 0.33
CA THR A 65 -6.64 14.99 1.42
C THR A 65 -5.23 15.53 1.19
N HIS A 66 -4.54 15.05 0.15
CA HIS A 66 -3.15 15.40 -0.20
C HIS A 66 -3.05 16.25 -1.48
N GLY A 67 -4.08 16.24 -2.33
CA GLY A 67 -4.14 17.06 -3.54
C GLY A 67 -5.36 16.76 -4.41
N GLU A 68 -5.36 17.31 -5.63
CA GLU A 68 -6.35 16.95 -6.64
C GLU A 68 -6.05 15.55 -7.18
N VAL A 69 -7.00 14.62 -7.04
CA VAL A 69 -6.83 13.23 -7.49
C VAL A 69 -7.08 13.14 -8.99
N THR A 70 -6.07 12.70 -9.74
CA THR A 70 -6.12 12.57 -11.21
C THR A 70 -6.06 11.13 -11.72
N ASP A 71 -5.64 10.19 -10.87
CA ASP A 71 -5.54 8.76 -11.22
C ASP A 71 -6.23 7.91 -10.14
N LEU A 72 -7.52 7.61 -10.36
CA LEU A 72 -8.38 6.92 -9.40
C LEU A 72 -8.26 5.40 -9.56
N PHE A 73 -8.22 4.69 -8.43
CA PHE A 73 -8.43 3.25 -8.42
C PHE A 73 -9.92 2.90 -8.52
N GLN A 74 -10.23 1.69 -9.00
CA GLN A 74 -11.57 1.12 -8.87
C GLN A 74 -11.95 0.98 -7.39
N ASP A 75 -13.17 1.36 -7.03
CA ASP A 75 -13.59 1.45 -5.62
C ASP A 75 -13.43 0.14 -4.84
N ASP A 76 -13.71 -1.00 -5.48
CA ASP A 76 -13.65 -2.34 -4.91
C ASP A 76 -12.27 -3.01 -5.02
N LEU A 77 -11.26 -2.30 -5.56
CA LEU A 77 -9.88 -2.78 -5.59
C LEU A 77 -9.42 -3.12 -4.18
N THR A 78 -9.10 -4.39 -3.93
CA THR A 78 -8.58 -4.81 -2.62
C THR A 78 -7.08 -4.56 -2.55
N VAL A 79 -6.65 -3.90 -1.48
CA VAL A 79 -5.26 -3.51 -1.25
C VAL A 79 -4.79 -4.06 0.07
N LEU A 80 -3.69 -4.81 0.06
CA LEU A 80 -3.03 -5.30 1.27
C LEU A 80 -1.87 -4.38 1.65
N THR A 81 -1.67 -4.20 2.94
CA THR A 81 -0.60 -3.35 3.49
C THR A 81 0.05 -3.98 4.71
N PHE A 82 1.34 -3.71 4.90
CA PHE A 82 2.04 -4.05 6.14
C PHE A 82 3.15 -3.04 6.49
N PRO A 83 3.41 -2.84 7.80
CA PRO A 83 4.48 -1.96 8.28
C PRO A 83 5.87 -2.57 8.01
N LEU A 84 6.86 -1.70 7.88
CA LEU A 84 8.24 -2.10 7.55
C LEU A 84 9.06 -2.52 8.79
N ASP A 85 8.51 -2.34 9.99
CA ASP A 85 9.18 -2.61 11.26
C ASP A 85 9.75 -4.04 11.35
N GLY A 86 11.04 -4.13 11.66
CA GLY A 86 11.74 -5.41 11.79
C GLY A 86 12.11 -6.09 10.47
N LEU A 87 11.82 -5.49 9.31
CA LEU A 87 12.21 -6.00 8.00
C LEU A 87 13.55 -5.42 7.53
N HIS A 88 14.27 -6.20 6.72
CA HIS A 88 15.48 -5.72 6.05
C HIS A 88 15.12 -4.82 4.86
N VAL A 89 14.92 -3.53 5.12
CA VAL A 89 14.40 -2.53 4.16
C VAL A 89 15.15 -2.53 2.81
N GLY A 90 16.48 -2.64 2.81
CA GLY A 90 17.24 -2.65 1.54
C GLY A 90 16.92 -3.85 0.62
N LYS A 91 16.64 -5.01 1.19
CA LYS A 91 16.20 -6.19 0.41
C LYS A 91 14.73 -6.07 0.03
N LEU A 92 13.91 -5.53 0.93
CA LEU A 92 12.51 -5.27 0.68
C LEU A 92 12.31 -4.28 -0.48
N ALA A 93 13.17 -3.27 -0.61
CA ALA A 93 13.16 -2.35 -1.74
C ALA A 93 13.42 -3.07 -3.08
N MET A 94 14.37 -4.01 -3.13
CA MET A 94 14.62 -4.83 -4.32
C MET A 94 13.47 -5.82 -4.61
N PHE A 95 12.89 -6.38 -3.55
CA PHE A 95 11.71 -7.23 -3.65
C PHE A 95 10.52 -6.46 -4.23
N LYS A 96 10.25 -5.25 -3.72
CA LYS A 96 9.23 -4.33 -4.23
C LYS A 96 9.36 -4.12 -5.75
N LEU A 97 10.57 -3.85 -6.23
CA LEU A 97 10.84 -3.68 -7.66
C LEU A 97 10.56 -4.95 -8.47
N THR A 98 10.85 -6.13 -7.90
CA THR A 98 10.62 -7.42 -8.57
C THR A 98 9.14 -7.78 -8.65
N MET A 99 8.37 -7.43 -7.61
CA MET A 99 6.93 -7.67 -7.54
C MET A 99 6.10 -6.57 -8.23
N GLU A 100 6.75 -5.49 -8.67
CA GLU A 100 6.09 -4.29 -9.22
C GLU A 100 5.12 -3.62 -8.23
N ASP A 101 5.39 -3.79 -6.94
CA ASP A 101 4.63 -3.19 -5.85
C ASP A 101 5.10 -1.76 -5.53
N ARG A 102 4.38 -1.07 -4.63
CA ARG A 102 4.69 0.32 -4.27
C ARG A 102 4.64 0.56 -2.76
N TRP A 103 5.33 1.61 -2.32
CA TRP A 103 5.15 2.13 -0.97
C TRP A 103 3.82 2.88 -0.91
N PHE A 104 3.20 2.96 0.26
CA PHE A 104 1.87 3.55 0.39
C PHE A 104 1.84 5.05 0.07
N ASP A 105 2.86 5.78 0.50
CA ASP A 105 3.14 7.17 0.12
C ASP A 105 3.36 7.31 -1.38
N ASP A 106 4.20 6.46 -1.99
CA ASP A 106 4.38 6.44 -3.46
C ASP A 106 3.03 6.24 -4.18
N VAL A 107 2.16 5.35 -3.69
CA VAL A 107 0.83 5.13 -4.27
C VAL A 107 0.00 6.41 -4.18
N THR A 108 -0.08 7.00 -2.98
CA THR A 108 -0.93 8.16 -2.71
C THR A 108 -0.47 9.38 -3.49
N ASP A 109 0.82 9.69 -3.46
CA ASP A 109 1.38 10.89 -4.10
C ASP A 109 1.24 10.83 -5.62
N ASN A 110 1.45 9.65 -6.23
CA ASN A 110 1.29 9.46 -7.68
C ASN A 110 -0.17 9.58 -8.17
N MET A 111 -1.15 9.48 -7.27
CA MET A 111 -2.55 9.71 -7.63
C MET A 111 -2.90 11.19 -7.70
N THR A 112 -2.05 12.06 -7.14
CA THR A 112 -2.36 13.48 -6.94
C THR A 112 -1.53 14.38 -7.84
N ALA A 113 -2.15 15.45 -8.34
CA ALA A 113 -1.45 16.56 -8.95
C ALA A 113 -1.19 17.66 -7.91
N THR A 114 0.03 18.21 -7.91
CA THR A 114 0.31 19.44 -7.16
C THR A 114 -0.36 20.60 -7.89
N ILE A 115 -1.29 21.28 -7.22
CA ILE A 115 -1.85 22.54 -7.74
C ILE A 115 -0.76 23.61 -7.59
N THR A 116 0.03 23.82 -8.64
CA THR A 116 0.85 25.03 -8.73
C THR A 116 -0.08 26.20 -9.06
N PRO A 117 -0.17 27.24 -8.21
CA PRO A 117 -0.87 28.45 -8.61
C PRO A 117 -0.17 29.01 -9.86
N ASP A 118 -0.95 29.30 -10.91
CA ASP A 118 -0.44 29.85 -12.16
C ASP A 118 0.48 31.05 -11.87
N GLU A 119 1.74 30.96 -12.28
CA GLU A 119 2.74 32.05 -12.12
C GLU A 119 2.45 33.26 -13.03
N ASP A 120 1.32 33.29 -13.76
CA ASP A 120 1.00 34.30 -14.79
C ASP A 120 0.03 35.40 -14.33
N THR A 121 -0.06 35.68 -13.02
CA THR A 121 -0.73 36.90 -12.53
C THR A 121 0.21 37.79 -11.72
N ALA A 122 1.21 38.35 -12.40
CA ALA A 122 2.02 39.48 -11.92
C ALA A 122 1.89 40.68 -12.88
#